data_AF-A0A0S8DN54-F1
#
_entry.id   AF-A0A0S8DN54-F1
#
_cell.length_a   1.000
_cell.length_b   1.000
_cell.length_c   1.000
_cell.angle_alpha   90.00
_cell.angle_beta   90.00
_cell.angle_gamma   90.00
#
_symmetry.space_group_name_H-M   'P 1'
#
loop_
_entity.id
_entity.type
_entity.pdbx_description
1 polymer ?
#
loop_
_entity_poly.entity_id
_entity_poly.type
_entity_poly.pdbx_seq_one_letter_code
_entity_poly.pdbx_strand_id
1 'polypeptide(L)'
;MNIRLDEVSAVDAPANKSAKIVLYKRDGDSMNEDDMSDAMKAKMKEYMDKGYSKEDAMKMCMGEKTQKGGPNMDPQELAEKLEALEGQVADLTKRAEAAEAAKAELEKAADEAGFDIEEGKLAKRADPEFIEVGGEKVEKSAVPAAVLKALEAQAEEVAKMKAKEAEVELAKRGAETLPHLAGTDLAKGKLLEAIGGDEEVLKSLKAADAAIAKAMEEIGNNPMDDEASATYRLNKMAGEYAEAHKVPFESAYAEVTKSGEGRELMLAARAEG
;
A
#
# COMPACT_ATOMS: atom_id res chain seq x y z
N MET A 1 66.78 -9.80 60.23
CA MET A 1 66.43 -9.45 58.84
C MET A 1 65.10 -10.09 58.53
N ASN A 2 64.05 -9.29 58.31
CA ASN A 2 62.73 -9.81 57.94
C ASN A 2 62.64 -9.83 56.41
N ILE A 3 62.50 -11.02 55.83
CA ILE A 3 62.27 -11.17 54.39
C ILE A 3 60.76 -11.00 54.15
N ARG A 4 60.38 -10.02 53.32
CA ARG A 4 59.01 -9.85 52.83
C ARG A 4 58.96 -10.26 51.37
N LEU A 5 57.95 -11.05 51.02
CA LEU A 5 57.62 -11.39 49.64
C LEU A 5 56.72 -10.29 49.10
N ASP A 6 57.21 -9.53 48.13
CA ASP A 6 56.44 -8.44 47.49
C ASP A 6 55.58 -8.95 46.33
N GLU A 7 56.01 -9.98 45.60
CA GLU A 7 55.25 -10.57 44.50
C GLU A 7 55.66 -12.04 44.25
N VAL A 8 54.67 -12.89 43.92
CA VAL A 8 54.89 -14.24 43.39
C VAL A 8 54.12 -14.36 42.08
N SER A 9 54.82 -14.70 41.01
CA SER A 9 54.23 -14.83 39.67
C SER A 9 54.44 -16.25 39.14
N ALA A 10 53.35 -16.89 38.72
CA ALA A 10 53.33 -18.27 38.22
C ALA A 10 53.18 -18.35 36.69
N VAL A 11 53.41 -17.23 35.99
CA VAL A 11 53.36 -17.14 34.52
C VAL A 11 54.77 -17.17 33.93
N ASP A 12 54.88 -17.61 32.67
CA ASP A 12 56.17 -17.84 32.00
C ASP A 12 57.04 -16.57 31.83
N ALA A 13 56.42 -15.39 31.79
CA ALA A 13 57.09 -14.09 31.67
C ALA A 13 56.64 -13.13 32.79
N PRO A 14 57.22 -13.22 33.99
CA PRO A 14 56.84 -12.36 35.11
C PRO A 14 57.32 -10.92 34.92
N ALA A 15 56.61 -9.97 35.53
CA ALA A 15 56.92 -8.54 35.48
C ALA A 15 58.33 -8.24 36.04
N ASN A 16 58.71 -8.93 37.12
CA ASN A 16 60.08 -8.92 37.64
C ASN A 16 60.80 -10.23 37.30
N LYS A 17 61.65 -10.20 36.27
CA LYS A 17 62.40 -11.38 35.79
C LYS A 17 63.41 -11.94 36.80
N SER A 18 63.78 -11.15 37.82
CA SER A 18 64.74 -11.53 38.86
C SER A 18 64.09 -12.17 40.09
N ALA A 19 62.76 -12.07 40.23
CA ALA A 19 62.01 -12.65 41.35
C ALA A 19 61.66 -14.13 41.10
N LYS A 20 62.68 -14.99 41.06
CA LYS A 20 62.49 -16.44 40.88
C LYS A 20 62.60 -17.16 42.23
N ILE A 21 61.58 -17.94 42.57
CA ILE A 21 61.53 -18.80 43.77
C ILE A 21 61.44 -20.24 43.32
N VAL A 22 62.21 -21.13 43.96
CA VAL A 22 62.12 -22.58 43.73
C VAL A 22 61.17 -23.17 44.77
N LEU A 23 60.09 -23.81 44.31
CA LEU A 23 59.19 -24.59 45.15
C LEU A 23 59.54 -26.07 45.01
N TYR A 24 59.88 -26.73 46.12
CA TYR A 24 60.00 -28.18 46.16
C TYR A 24 58.66 -28.77 46.58
N LYS A 25 58.10 -29.67 45.77
CA LYS A 25 57.03 -30.56 46.22
C LYS A 25 57.66 -31.59 47.17
N ARG A 26 57.08 -31.81 48.34
CA ARG A 26 57.52 -32.91 49.22
C ARG A 26 57.15 -34.22 48.53
N ASP A 27 58.12 -35.11 48.35
CA ASP A 27 57.86 -36.49 47.94
C ASP A 27 57.24 -37.25 49.12
N GLY A 28 56.07 -37.85 48.90
CA GLY A 28 55.38 -38.68 49.88
C GLY A 28 54.06 -38.09 50.39
N ASP A 29 53.00 -38.27 49.60
CA ASP A 29 51.66 -38.62 50.09
C ASP A 29 50.79 -38.90 48.85
N SER A 30 50.96 -40.08 48.26
CA SER A 30 49.84 -40.69 47.53
C SER A 30 48.76 -40.96 48.58
N MET A 31 47.64 -40.22 48.53
CA MET A 31 46.55 -40.38 49.48
C MET A 31 46.18 -41.86 49.62
N ASN A 32 46.17 -42.36 50.86
CA ASN A 32 45.74 -43.72 51.15
C ASN A 32 44.21 -43.79 51.17
N GLU A 33 43.64 -44.99 51.08
CA GLU A 33 42.18 -45.22 51.13
C GLU A 33 41.52 -44.63 52.40
N ASP A 34 42.27 -44.47 53.48
CA ASP A 34 41.79 -43.88 54.73
C ASP A 34 41.62 -42.35 54.67
N ASP A 35 42.30 -41.68 53.72
CA ASP A 35 42.19 -40.23 53.51
C ASP A 35 41.01 -39.84 52.60
N MET A 36 40.34 -40.84 51.99
CA MET A 36 39.16 -40.61 51.17
C MET A 36 37.91 -40.36 52.02
N SER A 37 37.24 -39.23 51.78
CA SER A 37 35.92 -38.95 52.36
C SER A 37 34.91 -40.04 51.99
N ASP A 38 33.92 -40.27 52.87
CA ASP A 38 32.88 -41.29 52.67
C ASP A 38 32.12 -41.11 51.34
N ALA A 39 31.93 -39.87 50.90
CA ALA A 39 31.30 -39.55 49.62
C ALA A 39 32.11 -40.06 48.41
N MET A 40 33.45 -40.04 48.53
CA MET A 40 34.35 -40.48 47.46
C MET A 40 34.40 -42.02 47.39
N LYS A 41 34.39 -42.69 48.55
CA LYS A 41 34.28 -44.15 48.64
C LYS A 41 32.95 -44.66 48.07
N ALA A 42 31.84 -43.96 48.35
CA ALA A 42 30.53 -44.30 47.80
C ALA A 42 30.50 -44.20 46.27
N LYS A 43 31.02 -43.12 45.70
CA LYS A 43 31.14 -42.99 44.23
C LYS A 43 32.08 -44.04 43.63
N MET A 44 33.18 -44.35 44.29
CA MET A 44 34.11 -45.37 43.82
C MET A 44 33.42 -46.74 43.77
N LYS A 45 32.63 -47.07 44.80
CA LYS A 45 31.82 -48.29 44.82
C LYS A 45 30.79 -48.32 43.70
N GLU A 46 30.12 -47.19 43.42
CA GLU A 46 29.18 -47.10 42.29
C GLU A 46 29.85 -47.41 40.95
N TYR A 47 31.07 -46.92 40.72
CA TYR A 47 31.83 -47.25 39.52
C TYR A 47 32.31 -48.71 39.52
N MET A 48 32.72 -49.27 40.65
CA MET A 48 33.08 -50.69 40.72
C MET A 48 31.87 -51.61 40.47
N ASP A 49 30.67 -51.26 40.96
CA ASP A 49 29.44 -52.00 40.70
C ASP A 49 29.02 -51.93 39.21
N LYS A 50 29.45 -50.88 38.50
CA LYS A 50 29.34 -50.75 37.03
C LYS A 50 30.41 -51.54 36.27
N GLY A 51 31.29 -52.26 36.96
CA GLY A 51 32.28 -53.17 36.38
C GLY A 51 33.67 -52.56 36.17
N TYR A 52 33.95 -51.36 36.67
CA TYR A 52 35.27 -50.73 36.56
C TYR A 52 36.25 -51.28 37.61
N SER A 53 37.55 -51.32 37.27
CA SER A 53 38.60 -51.69 38.22
C SER A 53 38.71 -50.67 39.35
N LYS A 54 39.23 -51.08 40.51
CA LYS A 54 39.39 -50.19 41.68
C LYS A 54 40.24 -48.96 41.35
N GLU A 55 41.29 -49.13 40.55
CA GLU A 55 42.15 -48.03 40.10
C GLU A 55 41.42 -47.06 39.16
N ASP A 56 40.63 -47.57 38.21
CA ASP A 56 39.88 -46.73 37.27
C ASP A 56 38.73 -45.98 37.96
N ALA A 57 38.05 -46.64 38.89
CA ALA A 57 37.03 -46.02 39.72
C ALA A 57 37.62 -44.90 40.60
N MET A 58 38.83 -45.07 41.11
CA MET A 58 39.53 -44.04 41.90
C MET A 58 39.93 -42.85 41.04
N LYS A 59 40.45 -43.06 39.82
CA LYS A 59 40.73 -41.98 38.85
C LYS A 59 39.49 -41.19 38.45
N MET A 60 38.38 -41.88 38.18
CA MET A 60 37.09 -41.28 37.86
C MET A 60 36.55 -40.42 39.01
N CYS A 61 36.75 -40.87 40.26
CA CYS A 61 36.37 -40.11 41.46
C CYS A 61 37.28 -38.91 41.73
N MET A 62 38.58 -39.03 41.44
CA MET A 62 39.59 -37.99 41.70
C MET A 62 39.61 -36.85 40.68
N GLY A 63 38.69 -36.84 39.71
CA GLY A 63 38.53 -35.71 38.79
C GLY A 63 39.79 -35.45 37.96
N GLU A 64 40.50 -36.50 37.53
CA GLU A 64 41.44 -36.36 36.43
C GLU A 64 40.66 -35.89 35.20
N LYS A 65 40.78 -34.58 34.91
CA LYS A 65 40.50 -34.01 33.60
C LYS A 65 41.11 -34.96 32.57
N THR A 66 40.24 -35.65 31.84
CA THR A 66 40.49 -36.29 30.54
C THR A 66 41.95 -36.19 30.12
N GLN A 67 42.70 -37.28 30.27
CA GLN A 67 44.02 -37.38 29.65
C GLN A 67 43.87 -36.99 28.17
N LYS A 68 44.49 -35.87 27.81
CA LYS A 68 44.89 -35.61 26.42
C LYS A 68 45.57 -36.88 25.91
N GLY A 69 45.11 -37.37 24.75
CA GLY A 69 45.47 -38.64 24.10
C GLY A 69 46.74 -39.34 24.61
N GLY A 70 46.57 -40.52 25.18
CA GLY A 70 47.65 -41.48 25.42
C GLY A 70 47.98 -42.27 24.14
N PRO A 71 49.25 -42.66 23.91
CA PRO A 71 49.74 -43.24 22.66
C PRO A 71 49.37 -44.72 22.40
N ASN A 72 48.32 -45.26 23.03
CA ASN A 72 47.91 -46.66 22.87
C ASN A 72 46.40 -46.77 22.60
N MET A 73 45.91 -46.20 21.50
CA MET A 73 44.71 -46.77 20.87
C MET A 73 45.18 -47.85 19.91
N ASP A 74 44.62 -49.06 20.02
CA ASP A 74 44.87 -50.14 19.08
C ASP A 74 44.45 -49.69 17.66
N PRO A 75 45.30 -49.85 16.62
CA PRO A 75 44.94 -49.53 15.25
C PRO A 75 43.63 -50.16 14.77
N GLN A 76 43.25 -51.33 15.30
CA GLN A 76 41.97 -51.98 14.98
C GLN A 76 40.78 -51.25 15.61
N GLU A 77 40.86 -50.82 16.87
CA GLU A 77 39.79 -50.04 17.50
C GLU A 77 39.61 -48.66 16.86
N LEU A 78 40.71 -48.07 16.35
CA LEU A 78 40.66 -46.81 15.62
C LEU A 78 39.95 -47.00 14.27
N ALA A 79 40.24 -48.11 13.57
CA ALA A 79 39.61 -48.46 12.30
C ALA A 79 38.11 -48.73 12.46
N GLU A 80 37.69 -49.49 13.47
CA GLU A 80 36.28 -49.75 13.74
C GLU A 80 35.51 -48.46 14.08
N LYS A 81 36.10 -47.54 14.84
CA LYS A 81 35.50 -46.23 15.14
C LYS A 81 35.42 -45.33 13.92
N LEU A 82 36.43 -45.37 13.04
CA LEU A 82 36.43 -44.64 11.76
C LEU A 82 35.31 -45.16 10.86
N GLU A 83 35.18 -46.48 10.70
CA GLU A 83 34.12 -47.09 9.89
C GLU A 83 32.72 -46.78 10.46
N ALA A 84 32.55 -46.82 11.79
CA ALA A 84 31.31 -46.41 12.45
C ALA A 84 31.00 -44.91 12.24
N LEU A 85 32.01 -44.03 12.29
CA LEU A 85 31.84 -42.61 12.00
C LEU A 85 31.47 -42.37 10.54
N GLU A 86 32.14 -43.05 9.60
CA GLU A 86 31.85 -42.94 8.17
C GLU A 86 30.41 -43.38 7.87
N GLY A 87 29.93 -44.45 8.50
CA GLY A 87 28.53 -44.87 8.43
C GLY A 87 27.56 -43.82 8.95
N GLN A 88 27.86 -43.21 10.11
CA GLN A 88 27.03 -42.14 10.67
C GLN A 88 27.02 -40.89 9.78
N VAL A 89 28.16 -40.52 9.21
CA VAL A 89 28.27 -39.38 8.28
C VAL A 89 27.47 -39.65 7.01
N ALA A 90 27.55 -40.86 6.45
CA ALA A 90 26.76 -41.24 5.28
C ALA A 90 25.25 -41.20 5.56
N ASP A 91 24.81 -41.71 6.71
CA ASP A 91 23.41 -41.68 7.12
C ASP A 91 22.89 -40.27 7.40
N LEU A 92 23.69 -39.44 8.07
CA LEU A 92 23.37 -38.03 8.31
C LEU A 92 23.29 -37.24 7.01
N THR A 93 24.19 -37.52 6.05
CA THR A 93 24.19 -36.87 4.74
C THR A 93 22.91 -37.23 3.97
N LYS A 94 22.53 -38.51 3.92
CA LYS A 94 21.26 -38.94 3.29
C LYS A 94 20.04 -38.31 3.96
N ARG A 95 20.02 -38.21 5.30
CA ARG A 95 18.92 -37.54 6.01
C ARG A 95 18.88 -36.04 5.76
N ALA A 96 20.03 -35.38 5.65
CA ALA A 96 20.11 -33.97 5.32
C ALA A 96 19.57 -33.72 3.91
N GLU A 97 20.02 -34.49 2.91
CA GLU A 97 19.52 -34.39 1.54
C GLU A 97 18.01 -34.66 1.45
N ALA A 98 17.51 -35.68 2.15
CA ALA A 98 16.08 -35.98 2.20
C ALA A 98 15.27 -34.88 2.90
N ALA A 99 15.81 -34.27 3.96
CA ALA A 99 15.17 -33.16 4.67
C ALA A 99 15.17 -31.88 3.82
N GLU A 100 16.23 -31.61 3.06
CA GLU A 100 16.27 -30.48 2.12
C GLU A 100 15.29 -30.67 0.97
N ALA A 101 15.20 -31.88 0.40
CA ALA A 101 14.22 -32.20 -0.62
C ALA A 101 12.78 -32.03 -0.10
N ALA A 102 12.47 -32.55 1.10
CA ALA A 102 11.16 -32.39 1.73
C ALA A 102 10.85 -30.92 2.06
N LYS A 103 11.86 -30.12 2.46
CA LYS A 103 11.69 -28.68 2.69
C LYS A 103 11.34 -27.96 1.39
N ALA A 104 12.03 -28.26 0.29
CA ALA A 104 11.76 -27.66 -1.01
C ALA A 104 10.37 -28.06 -1.55
N GLU A 105 9.95 -29.31 -1.36
CA GLU A 105 8.60 -29.75 -1.71
C GLU A 105 7.53 -29.06 -0.86
N LEU A 106 7.79 -28.86 0.44
CA LEU A 106 6.87 -28.20 1.35
C LEU A 106 6.78 -26.69 1.09
N GLU A 107 7.88 -26.03 0.75
CA GLU A 107 7.90 -24.65 0.25
C GLU A 107 7.07 -24.52 -1.02
N LYS A 108 7.29 -25.39 -2.01
CA LYS A 108 6.52 -25.39 -3.25
C LYS A 108 5.03 -25.65 -3.02
N ALA A 109 4.69 -26.61 -2.16
CA ALA A 109 3.29 -26.90 -1.82
C ALA A 109 2.63 -25.75 -1.04
N ALA A 110 3.37 -25.07 -0.16
CA ALA A 110 2.89 -23.88 0.54
C ALA A 110 2.65 -22.72 -0.44
N ASP A 111 3.57 -22.50 -1.38
CA ASP A 111 3.44 -21.49 -2.42
C ASP A 111 2.23 -21.75 -3.32
N GLU A 112 2.02 -22.99 -3.78
CA GLU A 112 0.86 -23.38 -4.60
C GLU A 112 -0.47 -23.26 -3.84
N ALA A 113 -0.46 -23.49 -2.53
CA ALA A 113 -1.63 -23.38 -1.67
C ALA A 113 -1.88 -21.95 -1.14
N GLY A 114 -1.01 -20.98 -1.45
CA GLY A 114 -1.14 -19.60 -0.98
C GLY A 114 -0.84 -19.43 0.51
N PHE A 115 0.19 -20.09 1.01
CA PHE A 115 0.68 -19.95 2.38
C PHE A 115 2.14 -19.48 2.37
N ASP A 116 2.47 -18.53 3.25
CA ASP A 116 3.85 -18.15 3.52
C ASP A 116 4.39 -18.96 4.70
N ILE A 117 5.66 -19.38 4.61
CA ILE A 117 6.34 -20.08 5.70
C ILE A 117 7.14 -19.05 6.50
N GLU A 118 6.54 -18.52 7.56
CA GLU A 118 7.22 -17.65 8.53
C GLU A 118 7.61 -18.47 9.77
N GLU A 119 8.90 -18.47 10.12
CA GLU A 119 9.43 -19.10 11.34
C GLU A 119 8.98 -20.56 11.57
N GLY A 120 8.79 -21.34 10.49
CA GLY A 120 8.35 -22.74 10.58
C GLY A 120 6.85 -22.94 10.81
N LYS A 121 6.03 -21.91 10.60
CA LYS A 121 4.56 -21.99 10.61
C LYS A 121 4.01 -21.59 9.24
N LEU A 122 2.97 -22.29 8.81
CA LEU A 122 2.19 -21.93 7.63
C LEU A 122 1.24 -20.78 8.00
N ALA A 123 1.56 -19.58 7.54
CA ALA A 123 0.68 -18.42 7.61
C ALA A 123 -0.11 -18.32 6.30
N LYS A 124 -1.42 -18.10 6.37
CA LYS A 124 -2.22 -17.87 5.16
C LYS A 124 -1.71 -16.59 4.51
N ARG A 125 -1.22 -16.68 3.27
CA ARG A 125 -0.76 -15.52 2.50
C ARG A 125 -1.93 -14.54 2.41
N ALA A 126 -1.74 -13.32 2.90
CA ALA A 126 -2.73 -12.26 2.68
C ALA A 126 -2.93 -12.14 1.17
N ASP A 127 -4.18 -12.17 0.70
CA ASP A 127 -4.48 -12.16 -0.73
C ASP A 127 -3.62 -11.09 -1.43
N PRO A 128 -2.74 -11.48 -2.38
CA PRO A 128 -1.85 -10.51 -3.01
C PRO A 128 -2.72 -9.44 -3.68
N GLU A 129 -2.60 -8.20 -3.21
CA GLU A 129 -3.27 -7.07 -3.83
C GLU A 129 -2.57 -6.78 -5.16
N PHE A 130 -3.18 -7.25 -6.25
CA PHE A 130 -2.74 -6.95 -7.60
C PHE A 130 -3.20 -5.54 -8.00
N ILE A 131 -2.33 -4.82 -8.71
CA ILE A 131 -2.72 -3.63 -9.46
C ILE A 131 -2.65 -3.97 -10.96
N GLU A 132 -3.67 -3.56 -11.71
CA GLU A 132 -3.64 -3.65 -13.17
C GLU A 132 -2.90 -2.43 -13.74
N VAL A 133 -1.73 -2.67 -14.33
CA VAL A 133 -0.96 -1.65 -15.05
C VAL A 133 -1.00 -2.00 -16.53
N GLY A 134 -1.75 -1.24 -17.33
CA GLY A 134 -1.81 -1.47 -18.77
C GLY A 134 -2.47 -2.79 -19.20
N GLY A 135 -3.30 -3.39 -18.35
CA GLY A 135 -3.96 -4.68 -18.62
C GLY A 135 -3.18 -5.91 -18.13
N GLU A 136 -2.04 -5.71 -17.48
CA GLU A 136 -1.23 -6.78 -16.88
C GLU A 136 -1.34 -6.71 -15.35
N LYS A 137 -1.63 -7.86 -14.71
CA LYS A 137 -1.75 -7.95 -13.26
C LYS A 137 -0.36 -7.98 -12.65
N VAL A 138 0.03 -6.91 -11.97
CA VAL A 138 1.32 -6.79 -11.29
C VAL A 138 1.07 -6.76 -9.78
N GLU A 139 1.80 -7.57 -9.03
CA GLU A 139 1.77 -7.55 -7.57
C GLU A 139 2.29 -6.20 -7.06
N LYS A 140 1.57 -5.56 -6.13
CA LYS A 140 2.02 -4.28 -5.52
C LYS A 140 3.43 -4.38 -4.93
N SER A 141 3.82 -5.57 -4.45
CA SER A 141 5.12 -5.84 -3.84
C SER A 141 6.28 -5.89 -4.84
N ALA A 142 6.01 -6.18 -6.12
CA ALA A 142 7.01 -6.23 -7.18
C ALA A 142 7.29 -4.85 -7.80
N VAL A 143 6.39 -3.88 -7.56
CA VAL A 143 6.53 -2.52 -8.07
C VAL A 143 7.28 -1.67 -7.05
N PRO A 144 8.41 -1.04 -7.43
CA PRO A 144 9.10 -0.10 -6.54
C PRO A 144 8.13 0.96 -6.00
N ALA A 145 8.19 1.26 -4.70
CA ALA A 145 7.23 2.14 -4.03
C ALA A 145 7.07 3.52 -4.71
N ALA A 146 8.12 4.04 -5.34
CA ALA A 146 8.07 5.28 -6.11
C ALA A 146 7.17 5.18 -7.36
N VAL A 147 7.16 4.02 -8.01
CA VAL A 147 6.35 3.74 -9.21
C VAL A 147 4.90 3.46 -8.83
N LEU A 148 4.65 2.72 -7.74
CA LEU A 148 3.29 2.52 -7.21
C LEU A 148 2.62 3.87 -6.88
N LYS A 149 3.33 4.75 -6.17
CA LYS A 149 2.85 6.09 -5.84
C LYS A 149 2.62 6.96 -7.09
N ALA A 150 3.44 6.83 -8.12
CA ALA A 150 3.25 7.54 -9.38
C ALA A 150 2.02 7.03 -10.15
N LEU A 151 1.78 5.72 -10.16
CA LEU A 151 0.62 5.10 -10.78
C LEU A 151 -0.68 5.46 -10.05
N GLU A 152 -0.68 5.44 -8.72
CA GLU A 152 -1.83 5.89 -7.92
C GLU A 152 -2.14 7.37 -8.17
N ALA A 153 -1.12 8.24 -8.17
CA ALA A 153 -1.31 9.65 -8.50
C ALA A 153 -1.82 9.86 -9.93
N GLN A 154 -1.34 9.09 -10.91
CA GLN A 154 -1.81 9.15 -12.28
C GLN A 154 -3.24 8.62 -12.41
N ALA A 155 -3.59 7.55 -11.70
CA ALA A 155 -4.95 7.01 -11.65
C ALA A 155 -5.92 8.01 -11.02
N GLU A 156 -5.53 8.70 -9.95
CA GLU A 156 -6.33 9.78 -9.37
C GLU A 156 -6.51 10.96 -10.33
N GLU A 157 -5.45 11.38 -11.05
CA GLU A 157 -5.56 12.45 -12.04
C GLU A 157 -6.44 12.04 -13.23
N VAL A 158 -6.32 10.80 -13.71
CA VAL A 158 -7.22 10.25 -14.74
C VAL A 158 -8.66 10.16 -14.22
N ALA A 159 -8.88 9.76 -12.97
CA ALA A 159 -10.20 9.73 -12.35
C ALA A 159 -10.80 11.14 -12.23
N LYS A 160 -10.00 12.14 -11.82
CA LYS A 160 -10.42 13.55 -11.80
C LYS A 160 -10.72 14.08 -13.19
N MET A 161 -9.93 13.73 -14.21
CA MET A 161 -10.19 14.12 -15.59
C MET A 161 -11.49 13.49 -16.11
N LYS A 162 -11.70 12.18 -15.91
CA LYS A 162 -12.95 11.50 -16.27
C LYS A 162 -14.16 12.08 -15.54
N ALA A 163 -14.01 12.41 -14.25
CA ALA A 163 -15.06 13.06 -13.49
C ALA A 163 -15.41 14.44 -14.07
N LYS A 164 -14.40 15.25 -14.43
CA LYS A 164 -14.62 16.55 -15.09
C LYS A 164 -15.25 16.39 -16.48
N GLU A 165 -14.82 15.42 -17.27
CA GLU A 165 -15.43 15.12 -18.58
C GLU A 165 -16.90 14.70 -18.43
N ALA A 166 -17.20 13.85 -17.44
CA ALA A 166 -18.57 13.46 -17.11
C ALA A 166 -19.40 14.67 -16.68
N GLU A 167 -18.86 15.58 -15.86
CA GLU A 167 -19.55 16.83 -15.49
C GLU A 167 -19.80 17.74 -16.71
N VAL A 168 -18.86 17.81 -17.66
CA VAL A 168 -19.05 18.57 -18.91
C VAL A 168 -20.14 17.93 -19.79
N GLU A 169 -20.17 16.61 -19.92
CA GLU A 169 -21.24 15.93 -20.66
C GLU A 169 -22.61 16.11 -20.00
N LEU A 170 -22.68 15.99 -18.68
CA LEU A 170 -23.91 16.26 -17.92
C LEU A 170 -24.36 17.70 -18.11
N ALA A 171 -23.43 18.66 -18.05
CA ALA A 171 -23.74 20.05 -18.31
C ALA A 171 -24.31 20.27 -19.72
N LYS A 172 -23.67 19.72 -20.76
CA LYS A 172 -24.18 19.79 -22.15
C LYS A 172 -25.59 19.21 -22.24
N ARG A 173 -25.81 18.03 -21.66
CA ARG A 173 -27.14 17.39 -21.66
C ARG A 173 -28.18 18.25 -20.95
N GLY A 174 -27.83 18.86 -19.83
CA GLY A 174 -28.69 19.80 -19.10
C GLY A 174 -29.02 21.06 -19.89
N ALA A 175 -28.05 21.61 -20.62
CA ALA A 175 -28.24 22.76 -21.50
C ALA A 175 -29.13 22.43 -22.71
N GLU A 176 -28.98 21.26 -23.31
CA GLU A 176 -29.74 20.85 -24.50
C GLU A 176 -31.18 20.43 -24.18
N THR A 177 -31.40 19.73 -23.06
CA THR A 177 -32.72 19.16 -22.76
C THR A 177 -33.60 20.05 -21.90
N LEU A 178 -33.02 20.96 -21.12
CA LEU A 178 -33.71 21.89 -20.22
C LEU A 178 -33.08 23.30 -20.32
N PRO A 179 -33.12 23.98 -21.48
CA PRO A 179 -32.45 25.27 -21.70
C PRO A 179 -33.04 26.42 -20.87
N HIS A 180 -34.34 26.40 -20.57
CA HIS A 180 -35.05 27.51 -19.93
C HIS A 180 -35.23 27.32 -18.43
N LEU A 181 -35.01 26.10 -17.92
CA LEU A 181 -35.07 25.78 -16.50
C LEU A 181 -33.97 26.51 -15.71
N ALA A 182 -34.33 27.02 -14.54
CA ALA A 182 -33.41 27.74 -13.66
C ALA A 182 -32.31 26.83 -13.08
N GLY A 183 -31.08 27.36 -12.99
CA GLY A 183 -29.92 26.67 -12.42
C GLY A 183 -28.73 26.61 -13.38
N THR A 184 -27.62 26.05 -12.92
CA THR A 184 -26.46 25.81 -13.78
C THR A 184 -26.69 24.61 -14.69
N ASP A 185 -26.07 24.59 -15.86
CA ASP A 185 -26.17 23.47 -16.81
C ASP A 185 -25.78 22.13 -16.17
N LEU A 186 -24.76 22.14 -15.30
CA LEU A 186 -24.35 20.97 -14.53
C LEU A 186 -25.45 20.50 -13.54
N ALA A 187 -26.14 21.41 -12.86
CA ALA A 187 -27.23 21.05 -11.95
C ALA A 187 -28.40 20.40 -12.70
N LYS A 188 -28.72 20.93 -13.90
CA LYS A 188 -29.71 20.35 -14.80
C LYS A 188 -29.28 18.96 -15.30
N GLY A 189 -28.00 18.82 -15.66
CA GLY A 189 -27.40 17.53 -16.00
C GLY A 189 -27.50 16.48 -14.89
N LYS A 190 -27.11 16.86 -13.66
CA LYS A 190 -27.20 15.99 -12.47
C LYS A 190 -28.64 15.63 -12.13
N LEU A 191 -29.59 16.54 -12.34
CA LEU A 191 -31.02 16.26 -12.17
C LEU A 191 -31.47 15.17 -13.18
N LEU A 192 -31.09 15.30 -14.45
CA LEU A 192 -31.42 14.31 -15.48
C LEU A 192 -30.80 12.94 -15.20
N GLU A 193 -29.58 12.92 -14.66
CA GLU A 193 -28.92 11.69 -14.21
C GLU A 193 -29.66 11.06 -13.01
N ALA A 194 -30.03 11.84 -12.01
CA ALA A 194 -30.75 11.36 -10.82
C ALA A 194 -32.13 10.78 -11.15
N ILE A 195 -32.77 11.25 -12.22
CA ILE A 195 -34.06 10.75 -12.72
C ILE A 195 -33.89 9.38 -13.41
N GLY A 196 -32.67 8.98 -13.78
CA GLY A 196 -32.37 7.63 -14.26
C GLY A 196 -33.10 7.21 -15.53
N GLY A 197 -33.66 8.15 -16.29
CA GLY A 197 -34.46 7.87 -17.48
C GLY A 197 -35.95 7.61 -17.22
N ASP A 198 -36.48 7.94 -16.05
CA ASP A 198 -37.93 7.96 -15.83
C ASP A 198 -38.60 8.92 -16.82
N GLU A 199 -39.27 8.33 -17.81
CA GLU A 199 -39.89 9.08 -18.91
C GLU A 199 -41.02 9.99 -18.45
N GLU A 200 -41.74 9.65 -17.39
CA GLU A 200 -42.89 10.42 -16.92
C GLU A 200 -42.41 11.70 -16.23
N VAL A 201 -41.40 11.57 -15.37
CA VAL A 201 -40.74 12.71 -14.73
C VAL A 201 -40.03 13.58 -15.78
N LEU A 202 -39.34 12.98 -16.75
CA LEU A 202 -38.67 13.73 -17.82
C LEU A 202 -39.66 14.47 -18.73
N LYS A 203 -40.82 13.88 -19.05
CA LYS A 203 -41.90 14.58 -19.78
C LYS A 203 -42.42 15.78 -18.99
N SER A 204 -42.60 15.64 -17.68
CA SER A 204 -43.06 16.74 -16.81
C SER A 204 -42.05 17.90 -16.76
N LEU A 205 -40.74 17.59 -16.69
CA LEU A 205 -39.68 18.59 -16.66
C LEU A 205 -39.55 19.34 -17.98
N LYS A 206 -39.67 18.63 -19.10
CA LYS A 206 -39.70 19.27 -20.43
C LYS A 206 -40.94 20.14 -20.62
N ALA A 207 -42.10 19.72 -20.10
CA ALA A 207 -43.31 20.55 -20.14
C ALA A 207 -43.16 21.81 -19.29
N ALA A 208 -42.51 21.71 -18.12
CA ALA A 208 -42.20 22.87 -17.28
C ALA A 208 -41.20 23.82 -17.96
N ASP A 209 -40.15 23.28 -18.58
CA ASP A 209 -39.17 24.06 -19.36
C ASP A 209 -39.85 24.81 -20.53
N ALA A 210 -40.72 24.13 -21.28
CA ALA A 210 -41.51 24.74 -22.36
C ALA A 210 -42.50 25.82 -21.85
N ALA A 211 -43.11 25.61 -20.67
CA ALA A 211 -43.97 26.62 -20.07
C ALA A 211 -43.19 27.87 -19.64
N ILE A 212 -41.95 27.70 -19.15
CA ILE A 212 -41.05 28.81 -18.83
C ILE A 212 -40.64 29.53 -20.12
N ALA A 213 -40.28 28.79 -21.17
CA ALA A 213 -39.93 29.36 -22.48
C ALA A 213 -41.06 30.25 -23.01
N LYS A 214 -42.29 29.73 -22.99
CA LYS A 214 -43.49 30.46 -23.41
C LYS A 214 -43.77 31.68 -22.55
N ALA A 215 -43.62 31.57 -21.22
CA ALA A 215 -43.77 32.72 -20.34
C ALA A 215 -42.70 33.81 -20.61
N MET A 216 -41.47 33.42 -20.93
CA MET A 216 -40.42 34.36 -21.32
C MET A 216 -40.72 35.04 -22.67
N GLU A 217 -41.24 34.30 -23.65
CA GLU A 217 -41.69 34.85 -24.93
C GLU A 217 -42.86 35.83 -24.76
N GLU A 218 -43.86 35.50 -23.93
CA GLU A 218 -45.00 36.36 -23.65
C GLU A 218 -44.64 37.61 -22.85
N ILE A 219 -43.65 37.54 -21.95
CA ILE A 219 -43.11 38.72 -21.26
C ILE A 219 -42.29 39.60 -22.23
N GLY A 220 -41.64 38.99 -23.23
CA GLY A 220 -40.90 39.69 -24.28
C GLY A 220 -41.79 40.39 -25.30
N ASN A 221 -42.98 39.85 -25.58
CA ASN A 221 -43.99 40.48 -26.41
C ASN A 221 -44.70 41.60 -25.64
N ASN A 222 -44.08 42.77 -25.61
CA ASN A 222 -44.73 43.99 -25.15
C ASN A 222 -45.94 44.26 -26.06
N PRO A 223 -47.16 44.52 -25.55
CA PRO A 223 -48.33 44.83 -26.38
C PRO A 223 -48.20 46.11 -27.23
N MET A 224 -47.10 46.86 -27.04
CA MET A 224 -46.71 47.99 -27.89
C MET A 224 -45.80 47.60 -29.08
N ASP A 225 -45.30 46.35 -29.11
CA ASP A 225 -44.42 45.75 -30.13
C ASP A 225 -45.17 44.76 -31.03
N ASP A 226 -46.50 44.89 -31.13
CA ASP A 226 -47.29 44.10 -32.07
C ASP A 226 -46.99 44.57 -33.50
N GLU A 227 -46.20 43.78 -34.25
CA GLU A 227 -45.90 44.03 -35.66
C GLU A 227 -47.17 44.11 -36.55
N ALA A 228 -48.34 43.72 -36.06
CA ALA A 228 -49.62 43.91 -36.73
C ALA A 228 -50.31 45.26 -36.42
N SER A 229 -49.99 45.93 -35.32
CA SER A 229 -50.60 47.22 -34.97
C SER A 229 -50.07 48.35 -35.85
N ALA A 230 -50.98 49.17 -36.36
CA ALA A 230 -50.65 50.37 -37.10
C ALA A 230 -49.82 51.37 -36.26
N THR A 231 -49.99 51.39 -34.93
CA THR A 231 -49.24 52.27 -34.02
C THR A 231 -47.76 51.87 -33.94
N TYR A 232 -47.48 50.56 -33.83
CA TYR A 232 -46.11 50.05 -33.81
C TYR A 232 -45.40 50.29 -35.14
N ARG A 233 -46.05 49.96 -36.26
CA ARG A 233 -45.49 50.19 -37.61
C ARG A 233 -45.16 51.66 -37.85
N LEU A 234 -46.03 52.56 -37.38
CA LEU A 234 -45.80 53.99 -37.49
C LEU A 234 -44.60 54.47 -36.65
N ASN A 235 -44.49 54.00 -35.41
CA ASN A 235 -43.37 54.32 -34.54
C ASN A 235 -42.04 53.75 -35.07
N LYS A 236 -42.05 52.52 -35.59
CA LYS A 236 -40.87 51.90 -36.24
C LYS A 236 -40.42 52.70 -37.46
N MET A 237 -41.36 53.08 -38.35
CA MET A 237 -41.07 53.89 -39.53
C MET A 237 -40.51 55.27 -39.17
N ALA A 238 -41.03 55.90 -38.12
CA ALA A 238 -40.50 57.16 -37.58
C ALA A 238 -39.11 56.99 -36.96
N GLY A 239 -38.84 55.88 -36.26
CA GLY A 239 -37.53 55.54 -35.72
C GLY A 239 -36.47 55.32 -36.81
N GLU A 240 -36.79 54.54 -37.83
CA GLU A 240 -35.90 54.30 -38.98
C GLU A 240 -35.58 55.61 -39.72
N TYR A 241 -36.57 56.49 -39.90
CA TYR A 241 -36.34 57.81 -40.49
C TYR A 241 -35.50 58.72 -39.59
N ALA A 242 -35.71 58.69 -38.27
CA ALA A 242 -34.93 59.44 -37.30
C ALA A 242 -33.45 59.04 -37.34
N GLU A 243 -33.15 57.75 -37.41
CA GLU A 243 -31.78 57.24 -37.50
C GLU A 243 -31.14 57.55 -38.86
N ALA A 244 -31.86 57.32 -39.96
CA ALA A 244 -31.38 57.56 -41.31
C ALA A 244 -31.07 59.05 -41.56
N HIS A 245 -31.90 59.94 -41.03
CA HIS A 245 -31.78 61.39 -41.21
C HIS A 245 -31.12 62.11 -40.03
N LYS A 246 -30.77 61.40 -38.95
CA LYS A 246 -30.19 61.94 -37.70
C LYS A 246 -31.00 63.09 -37.11
N VAL A 247 -32.32 63.00 -37.19
CA VAL A 247 -33.27 63.97 -36.62
C VAL A 247 -33.94 63.37 -35.40
N PRO A 248 -34.41 64.18 -34.43
CA PRO A 248 -35.17 63.65 -33.29
C PRO A 248 -36.46 62.96 -33.75
N PHE A 249 -36.90 61.97 -32.97
CA PHE A 249 -38.05 61.11 -33.29
C PHE A 249 -39.32 61.91 -33.61
N GLU A 250 -39.58 63.00 -32.90
CA GLU A 250 -40.76 63.85 -33.10
C GLU A 250 -40.75 64.54 -34.48
N SER A 251 -39.55 64.90 -34.95
CA SER A 251 -39.36 65.50 -36.27
C SER A 251 -39.50 64.44 -37.35
N ALA A 252 -38.93 63.25 -37.14
CA ALA A 252 -39.09 62.11 -38.04
C ALA A 252 -40.55 61.65 -38.15
N TYR A 253 -41.25 61.55 -37.02
CA TYR A 253 -42.66 61.19 -36.95
C TYR A 253 -43.51 62.21 -37.70
N ALA A 254 -43.24 63.50 -37.54
CA ALA A 254 -43.92 64.54 -38.31
C ALA A 254 -43.64 64.43 -39.82
N GLU A 255 -42.43 64.09 -40.25
CA GLU A 255 -42.13 63.90 -41.69
C GLU A 255 -42.80 62.65 -42.26
N VAL A 256 -42.68 61.51 -41.57
CA VAL A 256 -43.26 60.22 -41.99
C VAL A 256 -44.79 60.28 -42.06
N THR A 257 -45.43 61.08 -41.20
CA THR A 257 -46.90 61.21 -41.16
C THR A 257 -47.48 62.25 -42.12
N LYS A 258 -46.67 63.07 -42.80
CA LYS A 258 -47.17 64.09 -43.74
C LYS A 258 -47.77 63.51 -45.01
N SER A 259 -47.24 62.38 -45.49
CA SER A 259 -47.70 61.77 -46.76
C SER A 259 -47.27 60.31 -46.90
N GLY A 260 -47.96 59.56 -47.77
CA GLY A 260 -47.63 58.17 -48.07
C GLY A 260 -48.04 57.21 -46.95
N GLU A 261 -47.30 56.11 -46.84
CA GLU A 261 -47.59 54.98 -45.95
C GLU A 261 -47.70 55.38 -44.48
N GLY A 262 -46.86 56.32 -43.99
CA GLY A 262 -46.94 56.79 -42.61
C GLY A 262 -48.22 57.59 -42.29
N ARG A 263 -48.87 58.22 -43.28
CA ARG A 263 -50.18 58.86 -43.09
C ARG A 263 -51.30 57.83 -42.99
N GLU A 264 -51.24 56.77 -43.80
CA GLU A 264 -52.21 55.67 -43.74
C GLU A 264 -52.10 54.91 -42.41
N LEU A 265 -50.88 54.64 -41.95
CA LEU A 265 -50.62 54.06 -40.64
C LEU A 265 -51.10 54.98 -39.50
N MET A 266 -50.97 56.30 -39.61
CA MET A 266 -51.52 57.24 -38.61
C MET A 266 -53.06 57.20 -38.55
N LEU A 267 -53.72 57.05 -39.70
CA LEU A 267 -55.19 56.94 -39.76
C LEU A 267 -55.67 55.59 -39.21
N ALA A 268 -54.97 54.51 -39.55
CA ALA A 268 -55.25 53.18 -39.01
C ALA A 268 -54.98 53.10 -37.49
N ALA A 269 -53.89 53.69 -37.01
CA ALA A 269 -53.56 53.77 -35.57
C ALA A 269 -54.63 54.52 -34.77
N ARG A 270 -55.23 55.56 -35.36
CA ARG A 270 -56.37 56.29 -34.76
C ARG A 270 -57.68 55.53 -34.78
N ALA A 271 -57.81 54.51 -35.64
CA ALA A 271 -58.98 53.64 -35.71
C ALA A 271 -58.83 52.38 -34.83
N GLU A 272 -57.60 52.02 -34.46
CA GLU A 272 -57.27 50.92 -33.54
C GLU A 272 -57.45 51.29 -32.05
N GLY A 273 -57.43 52.58 -31.70
CA GLY A 273 -57.65 53.09 -30.33
C GLY A 273 -59.09 53.55 -30.08
#